data_AF-A0A7V6CMI9-F1
#
_entry.id   AF-A0A7V6CMI9-F1
#
_cell.length_a   1.000
_cell.length_b   1.000
_cell.length_c   1.000
_cell.angle_alpha   90.00
_cell.angle_beta   90.00
_cell.angle_gamma   90.00
#
_symmetry.space_group_name_H-M   'P 1'
#
loop_
_entity.id
_entity.type
_entity.pdbx_description
1 polymer ?
#
loop_
_entity_poly.entity_id
_entity_poly.type
_entity_poly.pdbx_seq_one_letter_code
_entity_poly.pdbx_strand_id
1 'polypeptide(L)'
;MKKTKKATYEEILETAQFYLLNKNYEKAIKLFEEALKEKPDYLIYYQLGMAYEGLNEKDKAKEMYRECLKLNPNFEEANKRLDELIKE
;
A
#
# COMPACT_ATOMS: atom_id res chain seq x y z
N MET A 1 8.21 24.00 23.89
CA MET A 1 7.79 23.75 22.48
C MET A 1 8.15 22.31 22.14
N LYS A 2 7.18 21.39 22.09
CA LYS A 2 7.43 20.02 21.64
C LYS A 2 7.69 20.10 20.13
N LYS A 3 8.95 20.04 19.71
CA LYS A 3 9.30 19.78 18.31
C LYS A 3 8.87 18.35 18.03
N THR A 4 7.64 18.16 17.55
CA THR A 4 7.18 16.88 17.03
C THR A 4 8.11 16.56 15.88
N LYS A 5 9.05 15.62 16.09
CA LYS A 5 9.89 15.09 15.01
C LYS A 5 8.89 14.46 14.03
N LYS A 6 8.67 15.11 12.88
CA LYS A 6 7.88 14.50 11.79
C LYS A 6 8.60 13.18 11.48
N ALA A 7 7.88 12.07 11.50
CA ALA A 7 8.46 10.78 11.16
C ALA A 7 9.07 10.89 9.75
N THR A 8 10.26 10.34 9.56
CA THR A 8 10.88 10.33 8.23
C THR A 8 10.06 9.44 7.30
N TYR A 9 10.17 9.67 5.99
CA TYR A 9 9.53 8.81 4.99
C TYR A 9 9.86 7.33 5.21
N GLU A 10 11.13 7.03 5.52
CA GLU A 10 11.61 5.68 5.83
C GLU A 10 10.96 5.12 7.10
N GLU A 11 10.89 5.90 8.19
CA GLU A 11 10.22 5.50 9.44
C GLU A 11 8.73 5.21 9.20
N ILE A 12 8.05 5.98 8.34
CA ILE A 12 6.65 5.76 7.97
C ILE A 12 6.49 4.43 7.24
N LEU A 13 7.37 4.12 6.28
CA LEU A 13 7.31 2.87 5.53
C LEU A 13 7.56 1.64 6.38
N GLU A 14 8.58 1.67 7.24
CA GLU A 14 8.87 0.57 8.16
C GLU A 14 7.68 0.30 9.09
N THR A 15 7.06 1.36 9.61
CA THR A 15 5.89 1.26 10.49
C THR A 15 4.67 0.75 9.73
N ALA A 16 4.44 1.22 8.51
CA ALA A 16 3.35 0.76 7.65
C ALA A 16 3.48 -0.73 7.33
N GLN A 17 4.68 -1.17 6.95
CA GLN A 17 4.98 -2.56 6.67
C GLN A 17 4.83 -3.43 7.92
N PHE A 18 5.27 -2.95 9.08
CA PHE A 18 5.04 -3.64 10.34
C PHE A 18 3.54 -3.85 10.61
N TYR A 19 2.71 -2.82 10.42
CA TYR A 19 1.26 -2.96 10.59
C TYR A 19 0.63 -3.92 9.57
N LEU A 20 1.10 -3.89 8.31
CA LEU A 20 0.65 -4.83 7.28
C LEU A 20 0.94 -6.28 7.67
N LEU A 21 2.16 -6.57 8.14
CA LEU A 21 2.57 -7.90 8.59
C LEU A 21 1.78 -8.38 9.82
N ASN A 22 1.37 -7.45 10.69
CA ASN A 22 0.53 -7.73 11.85
C ASN A 22 -0.98 -7.72 11.53
N LYS A 23 -1.37 -7.72 10.24
CA LYS A 23 -2.76 -7.68 9.77
C LYS A 23 -3.55 -6.47 10.27
N ASN A 24 -2.87 -5.42 10.74
CA ASN A 24 -3.50 -4.17 11.13
C ASN A 24 -3.63 -3.27 9.90
N TYR A 25 -4.49 -3.69 8.98
CA TYR A 25 -4.57 -3.13 7.64
C TYR A 25 -5.00 -1.66 7.65
N GLU A 26 -5.92 -1.25 8.53
CA GLU A 26 -6.35 0.15 8.63
C GLU A 26 -5.22 1.11 8.96
N LYS A 27 -4.32 0.71 9.88
CA LYS A 27 -3.15 1.53 10.23
C LYS A 27 -2.11 1.52 9.12
N ALA A 28 -1.89 0.37 8.49
CA ALA A 28 -1.00 0.26 7.33
C ALA A 28 -1.46 1.20 6.20
N ILE A 29 -2.76 1.20 5.88
CA ILE A 29 -3.36 2.04 4.85
C ILE A 29 -3.08 3.52 5.11
N LYS A 30 -3.36 4.02 6.31
CA LYS A 30 -3.15 5.43 6.65
C LYS A 30 -1.70 5.87 6.45
N LEU A 31 -0.74 5.03 6.83
CA LEU A 31 0.68 5.35 6.72
C LEU A 31 1.17 5.25 5.27
N PHE A 32 0.72 4.26 4.51
CA PHE A 32 1.04 4.16 3.09
C PHE A 32 0.44 5.32 2.28
N GLU A 33 -0.80 5.74 2.57
CA GLU A 33 -1.39 6.94 1.98
C GLU A 33 -0.60 8.21 2.32
N GLU A 34 -0.07 8.32 3.55
CA GLU A 34 0.82 9.41 3.93
C GLU A 34 2.14 9.37 3.16
N ALA A 35 2.76 8.20 3.02
CA ALA A 35 3.98 8.04 2.25
C ALA A 35 3.78 8.41 0.76
N LEU A 36 2.65 8.01 0.17
CA LEU A 36 2.31 8.33 -1.22
C LEU A 36 2.11 9.84 -1.47
N LYS A 37 1.73 10.62 -0.46
CA LYS A 37 1.64 12.09 -0.56
C LYS A 37 3.01 12.75 -0.70
N GLU A 38 4.04 12.14 -0.10
CA GLU A 38 5.42 12.63 -0.20
C GLU A 38 6.04 12.19 -1.53
N LYS A 39 5.88 10.90 -1.87
CA LYS A 39 6.39 10.34 -3.13
C LYS A 39 5.51 9.17 -3.61
N PRO A 40 4.93 9.25 -4.82
CA PRO A 40 4.32 8.11 -5.47
C PRO A 40 5.36 7.00 -5.72
N ASP A 41 5.06 5.76 -5.30
CA ASP A 41 5.94 4.62 -5.44
C ASP A 41 5.14 3.35 -5.73
N TYR A 42 5.53 2.61 -6.77
CA TYR A 42 4.80 1.42 -7.21
C TYR A 42 4.73 0.35 -6.11
N LEU A 43 5.78 0.21 -5.29
CA LEU A 43 5.84 -0.78 -4.23
C LEU A 43 4.86 -0.45 -3.11
N ILE A 44 4.68 0.84 -2.81
CA ILE A 44 3.70 1.30 -1.82
C ILE A 44 2.28 1.07 -2.32
N TYR A 45 1.98 1.37 -3.59
CA TYR A 45 0.67 1.06 -4.18
C TYR A 45 0.37 -0.45 -4.10
N TYR A 46 1.35 -1.31 -4.36
CA TYR A 46 1.18 -2.76 -4.18
C TYR A 46 0.88 -3.12 -2.73
N GLN A 47 1.64 -2.61 -1.77
CA GLN A 47 1.42 -2.88 -0.34
C GLN A 47 0.07 -2.34 0.16
N LEU A 48 -0.40 -1.21 -0.38
CA LEU A 48 -1.72 -0.65 -0.10
C LEU A 48 -2.83 -1.57 -0.67
N GLY A 49 -2.63 -2.12 -1.86
CA GLY A 49 -3.52 -3.13 -2.43
C GLY A 49 -3.65 -4.36 -1.54
N MET A 50 -2.52 -4.88 -1.03
CA MET A 50 -2.52 -6.01 -0.09
C MET A 50 -3.27 -5.69 1.20
N ALA A 51 -3.14 -4.45 1.70
CA ALA A 51 -3.85 -4.02 2.90
C ALA A 51 -5.37 -3.97 2.67
N TYR A 52 -5.82 -3.44 1.53
CA TYR A 52 -7.25 -3.42 1.19
C TYR A 52 -7.81 -4.84 0.96
N GLU A 53 -7.06 -5.77 0.36
CA GLU A 53 -7.46 -7.18 0.29
C GLU A 53 -7.65 -7.78 1.68
N GLY A 54 -6.75 -7.46 2.61
CA GLY A 54 -6.84 -7.87 4.01
C GLY A 54 -8.10 -7.39 4.72
N LEU A 55 -8.66 -6.25 4.29
CA LEU A 55 -9.96 -5.72 4.75
C LEU A 55 -11.16 -6.20 3.94
N ASN A 56 -10.95 -7.08 2.95
CA ASN A 56 -11.96 -7.52 1.99
C ASN A 56 -12.54 -6.38 1.13
N GLU A 57 -11.82 -5.27 1.00
CA GLU A 57 -12.16 -4.10 0.17
C GLU A 57 -11.61 -4.30 -1.25
N LYS A 58 -12.12 -5.34 -1.94
CA LYS A 58 -11.56 -5.84 -3.21
C LYS A 58 -11.48 -4.77 -4.30
N ASP A 59 -12.46 -3.88 -4.38
CA ASP A 59 -12.47 -2.82 -5.42
C ASP A 59 -11.32 -1.82 -5.23
N LYS A 60 -11.05 -1.42 -3.99
CA LYS A 60 -9.92 -0.54 -3.66
C LYS A 60 -8.59 -1.26 -3.88
N ALA A 61 -8.51 -2.55 -3.54
CA ALA A 61 -7.32 -3.35 -3.83
C ALA A 61 -7.01 -3.40 -5.33
N LYS A 62 -8.02 -3.64 -6.17
CA LYS A 62 -7.89 -3.62 -7.64
C LYS A 62 -7.38 -2.27 -8.14
N GLU A 63 -7.92 -1.17 -7.60
CA GLU A 63 -7.48 0.18 -7.94
C GLU A 63 -5.99 0.38 -7.63
N MET A 64 -5.55 0.00 -6.43
CA MET A 64 -4.15 0.17 -6.02
C MET A 64 -3.19 -0.71 -6.82
N TYR A 65 -3.58 -1.94 -7.16
CA TYR A 65 -2.78 -2.76 -8.06
C TYR A 65 -2.68 -2.18 -9.47
N ARG A 66 -3.73 -1.51 -9.97
CA ARG A 66 -3.66 -0.79 -11.25
C ARG A 66 -2.71 0.40 -11.16
N GLU A 67 -2.73 1.17 -10.08
CA GLU A 67 -1.76 2.28 -9.87
C GLU A 67 -0.32 1.76 -9.80
N CYS A 68 -0.09 0.64 -9.12
CA CYS A 68 1.20 -0.05 -9.12
C CYS A 68 1.67 -0.37 -10.54
N LEU A 69 0.82 -1.01 -11.35
CA LEU A 69 1.14 -1.40 -12.73
C LEU A 69 1.26 -0.21 -13.70
N LYS A 70 0.60 0.93 -13.41
CA LYS A 70 0.83 2.17 -14.17
C LYS A 70 2.27 2.68 -13.99
N LEU A 71 2.81 2.58 -12.78
CA LEU A 71 4.19 3.01 -12.47
C LEU A 71 5.22 1.95 -12.86
N ASN A 72 4.91 0.68 -12.67
CA ASN A 72 5.76 -0.45 -13.08
C ASN A 72 4.92 -1.54 -13.78
N PRO A 73 4.76 -1.47 -15.12
CA PRO A 73 3.96 -2.43 -15.88
C PRO A 73 4.44 -3.87 -15.81
N ASN A 74 5.71 -4.10 -15.44
CA ASN A 74 6.32 -5.41 -15.38
C ASN A 74 6.29 -6.02 -13.96
N PHE A 75 5.59 -5.39 -13.02
CA PHE A 75 5.50 -5.90 -11.66
C PHE A 75 4.53 -7.08 -11.56
N GLU A 76 5.08 -8.28 -11.75
CA GLU A 76 4.30 -9.52 -11.86
C GLU A 76 3.41 -9.79 -10.65
N GLU A 77 3.86 -9.46 -9.45
CA GLU A 77 3.12 -9.70 -8.22
C GLU A 77 1.81 -8.91 -8.18
N ALA A 78 1.81 -7.63 -8.55
CA ALA A 78 0.57 -6.85 -8.65
C ALA A 78 -0.34 -7.37 -9.76
N ASN A 79 0.24 -7.81 -10.90
CA ASN A 79 -0.55 -8.36 -12.00
C ASN A 79 -1.26 -9.66 -11.59
N LYS A 80 -0.54 -10.57 -10.93
CA LYS A 80 -1.09 -11.83 -10.39
C LYS A 80 -2.24 -11.56 -9.42
N ARG A 81 -2.05 -10.63 -8.47
CA ARG A 81 -3.10 -10.25 -7.51
C ARG A 81 -4.32 -9.63 -8.17
N LEU A 82 -4.11 -8.73 -9.13
CA LEU A 82 -5.20 -8.11 -9.87
C LEU A 82 -6.01 -9.15 -10.66
N ASP A 83 -5.33 -10.09 -11.32
CA ASP A 83 -5.96 -11.19 -12.05
C ASP A 83 -6.76 -12.11 -11.13
N GLU A 84 -6.24 -12.44 -9.93
CA GLU A 84 -6.96 -13.21 -8.91
C GLU A 84 -8.27 -12.52 -8.51
N LEU A 85 -8.22 -11.23 -8.22
CA LEU A 85 -9.38 -10.45 -7.77
C LEU A 85 -10.44 -10.22 -8.85
N ILE A 86 -10.07 -10.26 -10.13
CA ILE A 86 -11.01 -10.08 -11.26
C ILE A 86 -11.73 -11.40 -11.60
N LYS A 87 -11.13 -12.54 -11.29
CA LYS A 87 -11.70 -13.87 -11.60
C LYS A 87 -12.78 -14.32 -10.62
N GLU A 88 -12.84 -13.75 -9.41
CA GLU A 88 -13.94 -13.93 -8.45
C GLU A 88 -15.19 -13.13 -8.83
#